data_AF-A0A1F9QRR1-F1
#
_entry.id   AF-A0A1F9QRR1-F1
#
_cell.length_a   1.000
_cell.length_b   1.000
_cell.length_c   1.000
_cell.angle_alpha   90.00
_cell.angle_beta   90.00
_cell.angle_gamma   90.00
#
_symmetry.space_group_name_H-M   'P 1'
#
loop_
_entity.id
_entity.type
_entity.pdbx_description
1 polymer ?
#
loop_
_entity_poly.entity_id
_entity_poly.type
_entity_poly.pdbx_seq_one_letter_code
_entity_poly.pdbx_strand_id
1 'polypeptide(L)'
;MAATETYQKLNDTGIKALAAGDRVKAERLFLEAISLDPANLSAYMNLISGHLSGKAYNKALIVLGLMRARCNPAQLAMAAADVKSVETMASCAIKERCLLVSLSGTFESRLFALTCADHFGRRGDALLDIAMPRQQHFSKLEPSEFLYGKRLPVEQAGCFDGITGADYDSLLFVDFPETACLDLFCRLLELKGPKKIFVSLRLAPPKGASAASDLVAYRKLFRGLDGLFMLEHDTAAANARYGVPARKLFKYMFSVNTDYYAPLKGDPLPYLVSAGTAARDYGALLDAVKGLGVKLRIYTDLDLKQPKAGGADVAVSRLSGNHELLRQELAAAQAVVIPFKPAVSPAANSILTMAMSLGKVVLTNRTEALAELVKDGVNGFFYDEKVPGDLRKKIRQLLALKKERRDLIGGRARETVLAKADYRDLARKVHAALRGKPRL
;
A
#
# COMPACT_ATOMS: atom_id res chain seq x y z
N MET A 1 -12.80 38.61 9.72
CA MET A 1 -11.53 39.36 9.81
C MET A 1 -10.40 38.49 10.37
N ALA A 2 -10.53 37.89 11.57
CA ALA A 2 -9.46 37.05 12.15
C ALA A 2 -8.99 35.86 11.26
N ALA A 3 -9.89 35.20 10.54
CA ALA A 3 -9.51 34.09 9.63
C ALA A 3 -8.71 34.57 8.41
N THR A 4 -9.04 35.76 7.88
CA THR A 4 -8.37 36.37 6.71
C THR A 4 -6.93 36.74 7.02
N GLU A 5 -6.69 37.35 8.18
CA GLU A 5 -5.35 37.71 8.65
C GLU A 5 -4.48 36.48 8.89
N THR A 6 -5.10 35.36 9.30
CA THR A 6 -4.38 34.13 9.65
C THR A 6 -3.75 33.46 8.43
N TYR A 7 -4.51 33.26 7.33
CA TYR A 7 -3.94 32.61 6.14
C TYR A 7 -2.94 33.52 5.39
N GLN A 8 -3.14 34.84 5.42
CA GLN A 8 -2.21 35.79 4.80
C GLN A 8 -0.85 35.72 5.50
N LYS A 9 -0.85 35.74 6.84
CA LYS A 9 0.36 35.57 7.64
C LYS A 9 1.08 34.25 7.37
N LEU A 10 0.34 33.15 7.22
CA LEU A 10 0.92 31.85 6.85
C LEU A 10 1.57 31.90 5.46
N ASN A 11 0.89 32.47 4.46
CA ASN A 11 1.42 32.64 3.11
C ASN A 11 2.71 33.48 3.10
N ASP A 12 2.69 34.65 3.77
CA ASP A 12 3.86 35.54 3.86
C ASP A 12 5.05 34.87 4.57
N THR A 13 4.77 34.11 5.63
CA THR A 13 5.79 33.31 6.34
C THR A 13 6.33 32.20 5.44
N GLY A 14 5.48 31.59 4.60
CA GLY A 14 5.87 30.61 3.60
C GLY A 14 6.81 31.21 2.54
N ILE A 15 6.51 32.41 2.03
CA ILE A 15 7.38 33.12 1.09
C ILE A 15 8.76 33.37 1.70
N LYS A 16 8.81 33.86 2.95
CA LYS A 16 10.07 34.08 3.68
C LYS A 16 10.86 32.78 3.87
N ALA A 17 10.19 31.69 4.23
CA ALA A 17 10.83 30.38 4.38
C ALA A 17 11.39 29.87 3.04
N LEU A 18 10.64 30.04 1.94
CA LEU A 18 11.09 29.66 0.60
C LEU A 18 12.31 30.46 0.16
N ALA A 19 12.31 31.78 0.39
CA ALA A 19 13.45 32.66 0.11
C ALA A 19 14.70 32.29 0.93
N ALA A 20 14.51 31.81 2.17
CA ALA A 20 15.58 31.29 3.03
C ALA A 20 16.05 29.86 2.65
N GLY A 21 15.47 29.23 1.62
CA GLY A 21 15.79 27.88 1.19
C GLY A 21 15.12 26.76 1.99
N ASP A 22 14.29 27.08 3.00
CA ASP A 22 13.56 26.10 3.81
C ASP A 22 12.27 25.67 3.10
N ARG A 23 12.45 24.83 2.07
CA ARG A 23 11.37 24.36 1.19
C ARG A 23 10.31 23.53 1.90
N VAL A 24 10.70 22.70 2.87
CA VAL A 24 9.78 21.83 3.61
C VAL A 24 8.85 22.66 4.48
N LYS A 25 9.39 23.65 5.20
CA LYS A 25 8.60 24.58 5.99
C LYS A 25 7.69 25.44 5.10
N ALA A 26 8.20 25.93 3.96
CA ALA A 26 7.41 26.71 3.01
C ALA A 26 6.22 25.90 2.46
N GLU A 27 6.45 24.68 1.97
CA GLU A 27 5.40 23.77 1.48
C GLU A 27 4.32 23.56 2.55
N ARG A 28 4.71 23.27 3.80
CA ARG A 28 3.76 23.11 4.91
C ARG A 28 2.92 24.37 5.13
N LEU A 29 3.54 25.55 5.15
CA LEU A 29 2.85 26.82 5.41
C LEU A 29 1.86 27.19 4.29
N PHE A 30 2.23 26.95 3.02
CA PHE A 30 1.33 27.18 1.89
C PHE A 30 0.14 26.20 1.93
N LEU A 31 0.38 24.92 2.22
CA LEU A 31 -0.69 23.92 2.37
C LEU A 31 -1.64 24.27 3.52
N GLU A 32 -1.11 24.77 4.65
CA GLU A 32 -1.92 25.24 5.77
C GLU A 32 -2.76 26.46 5.40
N ALA A 33 -2.18 27.43 4.68
CA ALA A 33 -2.91 28.59 4.16
C ALA A 33 -4.04 28.18 3.20
N ILE A 34 -3.78 27.25 2.27
CA ILE A 34 -4.78 26.68 1.34
C ILE A 34 -5.87 25.92 2.10
N SER A 35 -5.53 25.23 3.19
CA SER A 35 -6.51 24.52 4.01
C SER A 35 -7.47 25.47 4.73
N LEU A 36 -7.01 26.67 5.10
CA LEU A 36 -7.83 27.70 5.75
C LEU A 36 -8.67 28.50 4.73
N ASP A 37 -8.10 28.76 3.56
CA ASP A 37 -8.80 29.39 2.43
C ASP A 37 -8.52 28.62 1.13
N PRO A 38 -9.40 27.69 0.74
CA PRO A 38 -9.25 26.91 -0.48
C PRO A 38 -9.20 27.73 -1.78
N ALA A 39 -9.60 29.01 -1.74
CA ALA A 39 -9.58 29.93 -2.87
C ALA A 39 -8.35 30.87 -2.86
N ASN A 40 -7.39 30.68 -1.95
CA ASN A 40 -6.19 31.50 -1.84
C ASN A 40 -5.21 31.29 -3.01
N LEU A 41 -5.45 32.02 -4.09
CA LEU A 41 -4.66 31.96 -5.33
C LEU A 41 -3.16 32.22 -5.12
N SER A 42 -2.79 33.15 -4.23
CA SER A 42 -1.38 33.47 -3.96
C SER A 42 -0.64 32.28 -3.34
N ALA A 43 -1.25 31.59 -2.37
CA ALA A 43 -0.65 30.42 -1.75
C ALA A 43 -0.43 29.28 -2.75
N TYR A 44 -1.37 29.03 -3.68
CA TYR A 44 -1.16 28.07 -4.77
C TYR A 44 0.00 28.47 -5.68
N MET A 45 0.04 29.72 -6.14
CA MET A 45 1.09 30.19 -7.06
C MET A 45 2.48 30.16 -6.41
N ASN A 46 2.59 30.48 -5.12
CA ASN A 46 3.84 30.37 -4.38
C ASN A 46 4.28 28.92 -4.20
N LEU A 47 3.35 28.02 -3.90
CA LEU A 47 3.62 26.58 -3.78
C LEU A 47 4.09 25.99 -5.12
N ILE A 48 3.40 26.33 -6.21
CA ILE A 48 3.77 25.98 -7.59
C ILE A 48 5.18 26.46 -7.91
N SER A 49 5.47 27.73 -7.64
CA SER A 49 6.79 28.34 -7.90
C SER A 49 7.89 27.65 -7.09
N GLY A 50 7.61 27.31 -5.82
CA GLY A 50 8.49 26.52 -4.97
C GLY A 50 8.82 25.16 -5.60
N HIS A 51 7.81 24.42 -6.08
CA HIS A 51 8.00 23.14 -6.75
C HIS A 51 8.79 23.25 -8.06
N LEU A 52 8.50 24.24 -8.89
CA LEU A 52 9.23 24.49 -10.13
C LEU A 52 10.71 24.79 -9.87
N SER A 53 11.02 25.64 -8.88
CA SER A 53 12.40 25.93 -8.47
C SER A 53 13.13 24.67 -7.96
N GLY A 54 12.38 23.70 -7.43
CA GLY A 54 12.87 22.41 -6.99
C GLY A 54 12.88 21.32 -8.07
N LYS A 55 12.53 21.65 -9.31
CA LYS A 55 12.36 20.68 -10.42
C LYS A 55 11.34 19.57 -10.13
N ALA A 56 10.39 19.83 -9.22
CA ALA A 56 9.27 18.96 -8.92
C ALA A 56 8.07 19.30 -9.84
N TYR A 57 8.28 19.17 -11.14
CA TYR A 57 7.32 19.63 -12.18
C TYR A 57 5.98 18.92 -12.08
N ASN A 58 5.98 17.63 -11.78
CA ASN A 58 4.77 16.87 -11.50
C ASN A 58 3.97 17.45 -10.34
N LYS A 59 4.59 17.77 -9.19
CA LYS A 59 3.93 18.42 -8.06
C LYS A 59 3.34 19.77 -8.45
N ALA A 60 4.05 20.56 -9.27
CA ALA A 60 3.54 21.83 -9.76
C ALA A 60 2.25 21.63 -10.60
N LEU A 61 2.22 20.65 -11.50
CA LEU A 61 1.01 20.31 -12.28
C LEU A 61 -0.14 19.83 -11.38
N ILE A 62 0.16 19.06 -10.35
CA ILE A 62 -0.84 18.59 -9.39
C ILE A 62 -1.47 19.78 -8.67
N VAL A 63 -0.65 20.63 -8.04
CA VAL A 63 -1.11 21.85 -7.35
C VAL A 63 -1.93 22.74 -8.27
N LEU A 64 -1.53 22.87 -9.55
CA LEU A 64 -2.27 23.62 -10.55
C LEU A 64 -3.66 23.03 -10.83
N GLY A 65 -3.78 21.70 -10.90
CA GLY A 65 -5.06 21.02 -11.03
C GLY A 65 -5.99 21.30 -9.85
N LEU A 66 -5.47 21.30 -8.62
CA LEU A 66 -6.23 21.61 -7.41
C LEU A 66 -6.69 23.06 -7.37
N MET A 67 -5.81 23.98 -7.75
CA MET A 67 -6.14 25.39 -7.87
C MET A 67 -7.30 25.60 -8.84
N ARG A 68 -7.28 24.95 -10.02
CA ARG A 68 -8.38 25.00 -11.00
C ARG A 68 -9.70 24.46 -10.46
N ALA A 69 -9.64 23.42 -9.62
CA ALA A 69 -10.84 22.81 -9.04
C ALA A 69 -11.48 23.63 -7.92
N ARG A 70 -10.71 24.50 -7.25
CA ARG A 70 -11.13 25.18 -6.02
C ARG A 70 -11.26 26.71 -6.14
N CYS A 71 -10.52 27.34 -7.05
CA CYS A 71 -10.64 28.77 -7.32
C CYS A 71 -11.77 29.05 -8.31
N ASN A 72 -12.43 30.21 -8.16
CA ASN A 72 -13.50 30.60 -9.07
C ASN A 72 -12.94 31.10 -10.43
N PRO A 73 -13.77 31.13 -11.50
CA PRO A 73 -13.31 31.52 -12.83
C PRO A 73 -12.68 32.92 -12.92
N ALA A 74 -13.16 33.88 -12.13
CA ALA A 74 -12.61 35.24 -12.13
C ALA A 74 -11.18 35.27 -11.55
N GLN A 75 -10.94 34.55 -10.46
CA GLN A 75 -9.60 34.38 -9.88
C GLN A 75 -8.65 33.70 -10.85
N LEU A 76 -9.09 32.64 -11.54
CA LEU A 76 -8.28 31.94 -12.52
C LEU A 76 -7.98 32.81 -13.75
N ALA A 77 -8.93 33.65 -14.18
CA ALA A 77 -8.72 34.60 -15.27
C ALA A 77 -7.61 35.62 -14.95
N MET A 78 -7.55 36.10 -13.70
CA MET A 78 -6.50 37.03 -13.25
C MET A 78 -5.10 36.41 -13.32
N ALA A 79 -4.98 35.09 -13.15
CA ALA A 79 -3.70 34.36 -13.22
C ALA A 79 -3.51 33.58 -14.52
N ALA A 80 -4.31 33.80 -15.56
CA ALA A 80 -4.35 32.94 -16.75
C ALA A 80 -3.00 32.84 -17.48
N ALA A 81 -2.26 33.95 -17.58
CA ALA A 81 -0.94 33.98 -18.20
C ALA A 81 0.09 33.16 -17.41
N ASP A 82 0.12 33.34 -16.08
CA ASP A 82 1.02 32.60 -15.19
C ASP A 82 0.68 31.10 -15.18
N VAL A 83 -0.61 30.77 -15.11
CA VAL A 83 -1.12 29.40 -15.18
C VAL A 83 -0.65 28.71 -16.46
N LYS A 84 -0.82 29.36 -17.62
CA LYS A 84 -0.41 28.81 -18.91
C LYS A 84 1.11 28.63 -18.99
N SER A 85 1.87 29.59 -18.46
CA SER A 85 3.34 29.52 -18.40
C SER A 85 3.82 28.34 -17.55
N VAL A 86 3.28 28.20 -16.34
CA VAL A 86 3.54 27.09 -15.41
C VAL A 86 3.20 25.76 -16.06
N GLU A 87 2.01 25.64 -16.65
CA GLU A 87 1.55 24.40 -17.28
C GLU A 87 2.47 23.99 -18.42
N THR A 88 2.87 24.94 -19.27
CA THR A 88 3.79 24.69 -20.39
C THR A 88 5.13 24.22 -19.87
N MET A 89 5.74 24.96 -18.96
CA MET A 89 7.05 24.65 -18.39
C MET A 89 7.07 23.29 -17.68
N ALA A 90 6.06 23.02 -16.85
CA ALA A 90 5.99 21.78 -16.11
C ALA A 90 5.67 20.59 -17.03
N SER A 91 4.76 20.75 -18.00
CA SER A 91 4.41 19.69 -18.96
C SER A 91 5.58 19.33 -19.86
N CYS A 92 6.37 20.30 -20.34
CA CYS A 92 7.57 20.03 -21.14
C CYS A 92 8.65 19.25 -20.36
N ALA A 93 8.63 19.30 -19.03
CA ALA A 93 9.56 18.57 -18.19
C ALA A 93 9.09 17.16 -17.80
N ILE A 94 7.80 16.86 -17.97
CA ILE A 94 7.26 15.50 -17.81
C ILE A 94 7.70 14.67 -19.01
N LYS A 95 8.43 13.60 -18.74
CA LYS A 95 8.94 12.67 -19.75
C LYS A 95 8.08 11.43 -19.91
N GLU A 96 7.22 11.16 -18.92
CA GLU A 96 6.42 9.95 -18.85
C GLU A 96 5.11 10.23 -18.11
N ARG A 97 3.98 9.91 -18.75
CA ARG A 97 2.65 9.88 -18.15
C ARG A 97 2.25 8.43 -17.95
N CYS A 98 2.04 8.05 -16.69
CA CYS A 98 1.64 6.70 -16.30
C CYS A 98 0.22 6.75 -15.72
N LEU A 99 -0.63 5.82 -16.12
CA LEU A 99 -1.90 5.56 -15.44
C LEU A 99 -1.79 4.30 -14.58
N LEU A 100 -1.94 4.44 -13.27
CA LEU A 100 -2.15 3.30 -12.38
C LEU A 100 -3.63 2.92 -12.39
N VAL A 101 -3.91 1.67 -12.74
CA VAL A 101 -5.25 1.09 -12.84
C VAL A 101 -5.40 0.03 -11.76
N SER A 102 -6.20 0.29 -10.74
CA SER A 102 -6.53 -0.70 -9.71
C SER A 102 -8.04 -0.81 -9.55
N LEU A 103 -8.59 -1.90 -10.08
CA LEU A 103 -10.04 -2.15 -10.17
C LEU A 103 -10.52 -3.21 -9.17
N SER A 104 -9.65 -3.67 -8.28
CA SER A 104 -9.90 -4.75 -7.32
C SER A 104 -10.54 -4.28 -6.01
N GLY A 105 -10.62 -2.96 -5.79
CA GLY A 105 -11.12 -2.35 -4.56
C GLY A 105 -10.35 -2.71 -3.29
N THR A 106 -9.24 -3.47 -3.35
CA THR A 106 -8.61 -4.00 -2.13
C THR A 106 -7.79 -2.95 -1.39
N PHE A 107 -7.68 -3.16 -0.08
CA PHE A 107 -6.91 -2.30 0.79
C PHE A 107 -5.42 -2.29 0.42
N GLU A 108 -4.89 -3.46 0.09
CA GLU A 108 -3.49 -3.64 -0.33
C GLU A 108 -3.19 -2.93 -1.65
N SER A 109 -4.10 -3.00 -2.63
CA SER A 109 -3.93 -2.30 -3.91
C SER A 109 -3.94 -0.79 -3.73
N ARG A 110 -4.76 -0.27 -2.79
CA ARG A 110 -4.72 1.15 -2.41
C ARG A 110 -3.39 1.52 -1.78
N LEU A 111 -2.93 0.80 -0.76
CA LEU A 111 -1.65 1.09 -0.12
C LEU A 111 -0.48 1.05 -1.11
N PHE A 112 -0.51 0.13 -2.08
CA PHE A 112 0.48 0.08 -3.14
C PHE A 112 0.38 1.26 -4.12
N ALA A 113 -0.84 1.66 -4.49
CA ALA A 113 -1.06 2.85 -5.31
C ALA A 113 -0.54 4.12 -4.62
N LEU A 114 -0.67 4.24 -3.30
CA LEU A 114 -0.10 5.35 -2.53
C LEU A 114 1.43 5.32 -2.55
N THR A 115 2.02 4.14 -2.40
CA THR A 115 3.48 3.98 -2.52
C THR A 115 3.97 4.36 -3.91
N CYS A 116 3.24 4.00 -4.97
CA CYS A 116 3.54 4.44 -6.32
C CYS A 116 3.42 5.97 -6.44
N ALA A 117 2.34 6.57 -5.95
CA ALA A 117 2.14 8.01 -5.99
C ALA A 117 3.29 8.78 -5.30
N ASP A 118 3.72 8.36 -4.11
CA ASP A 118 4.89 8.93 -3.43
C ASP A 118 6.18 8.73 -4.25
N HIS A 119 6.43 7.52 -4.77
CA HIS A 119 7.64 7.23 -5.56
C HIS A 119 7.73 8.06 -6.84
N PHE A 120 6.63 8.16 -7.60
CA PHE A 120 6.56 8.96 -8.82
C PHE A 120 6.59 10.47 -8.48
N GLY A 121 5.89 10.86 -7.41
CA GLY A 121 5.86 12.22 -6.86
C GLY A 121 7.24 12.81 -6.60
N ARG A 122 8.19 12.01 -6.09
CA ARG A 122 9.55 12.45 -5.75
C ARG A 122 10.48 12.69 -6.94
N ARG A 123 10.21 12.14 -8.12
CA ARG A 123 11.19 12.13 -9.24
C ARG A 123 11.07 13.31 -10.19
N GLY A 124 9.94 14.03 -10.18
CA GLY A 124 9.75 15.26 -10.96
C GLY A 124 9.56 15.06 -12.47
N ASP A 125 10.04 13.95 -13.04
CA ASP A 125 10.06 13.66 -14.48
C ASP A 125 8.91 12.75 -14.96
N ALA A 126 8.06 12.27 -14.06
CA ALA A 126 6.92 11.43 -14.38
C ALA A 126 5.64 11.93 -13.68
N LEU A 127 4.52 11.85 -14.38
CA LEU A 127 3.20 12.13 -13.86
C LEU A 127 2.42 10.82 -13.71
N LEU A 128 1.93 10.54 -12.51
CA LEU A 128 1.11 9.38 -12.23
C LEU A 128 -0.34 9.82 -12.07
N ASP A 129 -1.23 9.36 -12.95
CA ASP A 129 -2.68 9.44 -12.78
C ASP A 129 -3.18 8.10 -12.21
N ILE A 130 -4.32 8.11 -11.52
CA ILE A 130 -4.85 6.92 -10.81
C ILE A 130 -6.32 6.69 -11.17
N ALA A 131 -6.61 5.53 -11.75
CA ALA A 131 -7.96 5.01 -11.99
C ALA A 131 -8.31 3.92 -10.98
N MET A 132 -9.18 4.22 -10.02
CA MET A 132 -9.62 3.26 -9.00
C MET A 132 -11.03 3.55 -8.47
N PRO A 133 -11.73 2.55 -7.92
CA PRO A 133 -13.00 2.74 -7.23
C PRO A 133 -12.94 3.77 -6.10
N ARG A 134 -14.04 4.49 -5.86
CA ARG A 134 -14.27 5.27 -4.63
C ARG A 134 -14.63 4.32 -3.49
N GLN A 135 -13.99 4.47 -2.34
CA GLN A 135 -14.39 3.75 -1.12
C GLN A 135 -14.52 4.71 0.06
N GLN A 136 -15.69 4.68 0.70
CA GLN A 136 -16.06 5.60 1.77
C GLN A 136 -15.16 5.49 3.01
N HIS A 137 -14.67 4.29 3.33
CA HIS A 137 -13.90 4.05 4.56
C HIS A 137 -12.43 4.45 4.49
N PHE A 138 -11.91 4.79 3.30
CA PHE A 138 -10.48 5.04 3.07
C PHE A 138 -10.13 6.48 2.72
N SER A 139 -11.10 7.40 2.74
CA SER A 139 -10.86 8.84 2.53
C SER A 139 -9.82 9.44 3.48
N LYS A 140 -9.65 8.86 4.68
CA LYS A 140 -8.63 9.28 5.67
C LYS A 140 -7.20 8.87 5.31
N LEU A 141 -7.05 7.87 4.43
CA LEU A 141 -5.75 7.38 3.94
C LEU A 141 -5.48 7.81 2.50
N GLU A 142 -6.48 8.28 1.76
CA GLU A 142 -6.21 8.95 0.51
C GLU A 142 -5.27 10.11 0.82
N PRO A 143 -4.10 10.16 0.18
CA PRO A 143 -3.16 11.22 0.42
C PRO A 143 -3.84 12.53 0.09
N SER A 144 -3.30 13.60 0.67
CA SER A 144 -3.63 14.93 0.19
C SER A 144 -3.54 14.92 -1.35
N GLU A 145 -4.43 15.63 -2.02
CA GLU A 145 -4.62 15.57 -3.49
C GLU A 145 -3.33 15.94 -4.29
N PHE A 146 -2.21 16.14 -3.61
CA PHE A 146 -0.87 16.51 -4.05
C PHE A 146 0.05 15.34 -4.45
N LEU A 147 -0.35 14.07 -4.31
CA LEU A 147 0.54 12.92 -4.61
C LEU A 147 0.42 12.35 -6.04
N TYR A 148 -0.64 12.66 -6.79
CA TYR A 148 -0.87 12.14 -8.14
C TYR A 148 -1.56 13.21 -9.00
N GLY A 149 -1.47 13.10 -10.34
CA GLY A 149 -2.02 14.07 -11.29
C GLY A 149 -3.54 14.15 -11.29
N LYS A 150 -4.18 13.12 -11.82
CA LYS A 150 -5.65 12.99 -11.91
C LYS A 150 -6.12 11.75 -11.16
N ARG A 151 -7.22 11.89 -10.43
CA ARG A 151 -8.02 10.77 -9.93
C ARG A 151 -9.18 10.53 -10.88
N LEU A 152 -9.25 9.33 -11.46
CA LEU A 152 -10.32 8.90 -12.34
C LEU A 152 -11.18 7.86 -11.60
N PRO A 153 -12.35 8.24 -11.06
CA PRO A 153 -13.28 7.28 -10.46
C PRO A 153 -13.78 6.34 -11.55
N VAL A 154 -13.61 5.04 -11.36
CA VAL A 154 -13.93 4.04 -12.39
C VAL A 154 -15.44 3.80 -12.51
N GLU A 155 -16.20 4.21 -11.50
CA GLU A 155 -17.65 4.19 -11.48
C GLU A 155 -18.28 5.38 -12.22
N GLN A 156 -17.49 6.40 -12.56
CA GLN A 156 -18.00 7.58 -13.25
C GLN A 156 -18.24 7.26 -14.74
N ALA A 157 -19.43 7.61 -15.23
CA ALA A 157 -19.72 7.58 -16.67
C ALA A 157 -18.66 8.37 -17.45
N GLY A 158 -18.19 7.79 -18.56
CA GLY A 158 -17.12 8.38 -19.37
C GLY A 158 -15.71 8.21 -18.80
N CYS A 159 -15.49 7.41 -17.74
CA CYS A 159 -14.14 7.14 -17.22
C CYS A 159 -13.20 6.60 -18.32
N PHE A 160 -13.67 5.68 -19.16
CA PHE A 160 -12.90 5.17 -20.28
C PHE A 160 -12.52 6.25 -21.30
N ASP A 161 -13.45 7.15 -21.62
CA ASP A 161 -13.21 8.26 -22.55
C ASP A 161 -12.20 9.25 -21.94
N GLY A 162 -12.27 9.49 -20.63
CA GLY A 162 -11.28 10.26 -19.88
C GLY A 162 -9.89 9.60 -19.86
N ILE A 163 -9.82 8.27 -19.86
CA ILE A 163 -8.56 7.53 -19.96
C ILE A 163 -8.00 7.58 -21.38
N THR A 164 -8.83 7.33 -22.39
CA THR A 164 -8.41 7.24 -23.80
C THR A 164 -8.20 8.59 -24.46
N GLY A 165 -8.83 9.66 -23.96
CA GLY A 165 -8.56 11.03 -24.35
C GLY A 165 -7.26 11.60 -23.78
N ALA A 166 -6.51 10.83 -22.98
CA ALA A 166 -5.21 11.21 -22.45
C ALA A 166 -4.09 10.37 -23.08
N ASP A 167 -3.00 11.04 -23.46
CA ASP A 167 -1.81 10.41 -24.03
C ASP A 167 -0.95 9.79 -22.90
N TYR A 168 -1.31 8.58 -22.46
CA TYR A 168 -0.50 7.82 -21.52
C TYR A 168 0.61 7.04 -22.23
N ASP A 169 1.84 7.18 -21.77
CA ASP A 169 2.97 6.36 -22.23
C ASP A 169 2.88 4.93 -21.68
N SER A 170 2.22 4.77 -20.54
CA SER A 170 2.14 3.49 -19.85
C SER A 170 0.93 3.31 -18.94
N LEU A 171 0.54 2.05 -18.78
CA LEU A 171 -0.52 1.56 -17.91
C LEU A 171 0.08 0.57 -16.90
N LEU A 172 -0.14 0.85 -15.62
CA LEU A 172 0.24 -0.01 -14.50
C LEU A 172 -1.02 -0.61 -13.89
N PHE A 173 -1.30 -1.87 -14.22
CA PHE A 173 -2.41 -2.62 -13.63
C PHE A 173 -1.99 -3.21 -12.28
N VAL A 174 -2.85 -3.09 -11.27
CA VAL A 174 -2.64 -3.67 -9.94
C VAL A 174 -3.81 -4.58 -9.61
N ASP A 175 -3.49 -5.86 -9.43
CA ASP A 175 -4.43 -6.95 -9.18
C ASP A 175 -5.53 -7.14 -10.25
N PHE A 176 -6.23 -8.27 -10.15
CA PHE A 176 -7.40 -8.55 -10.98
C PHE A 176 -8.60 -7.67 -10.56
N PRO A 177 -9.42 -7.19 -11.52
CA PRO A 177 -10.58 -6.35 -11.23
C PRO A 177 -11.68 -7.11 -10.48
N GLU A 178 -12.54 -6.35 -9.79
CA GLU A 178 -13.87 -6.83 -9.44
C GLU A 178 -14.72 -7.08 -10.71
N THR A 179 -15.71 -7.97 -10.63
CA THR A 179 -16.55 -8.35 -11.78
C THR A 179 -17.21 -7.14 -12.46
N ALA A 180 -17.65 -6.14 -11.68
CA ALA A 180 -18.27 -4.93 -12.19
C ALA A 180 -17.34 -4.07 -13.06
N CYS A 181 -16.01 -4.22 -12.91
CA CYS A 181 -15.00 -3.47 -13.65
C CYS A 181 -14.36 -4.29 -14.78
N LEU A 182 -14.87 -5.49 -15.08
CA LEU A 182 -14.22 -6.43 -16.00
C LEU A 182 -14.19 -5.93 -17.45
N ASP A 183 -15.26 -5.27 -17.91
CA ASP A 183 -15.31 -4.68 -19.26
C ASP A 183 -14.24 -3.60 -19.44
N LEU A 184 -14.20 -2.64 -18.51
CA LEU A 184 -13.19 -1.58 -18.47
C LEU A 184 -11.78 -2.17 -18.48
N PHE A 185 -11.52 -3.17 -17.63
CA PHE A 185 -10.23 -3.85 -17.57
C PHE A 185 -9.81 -4.46 -18.91
N CYS A 186 -10.72 -5.18 -19.58
CA CYS A 186 -10.42 -5.79 -20.87
C CYS A 186 -10.14 -4.74 -21.95
N ARG A 187 -10.97 -3.70 -22.03
CA ARG A 187 -10.78 -2.61 -22.98
C ARG A 187 -9.45 -1.89 -22.78
N LEU A 188 -9.03 -1.67 -21.54
CA LEU A 188 -7.74 -1.05 -21.21
C LEU A 188 -6.54 -1.95 -21.60
N LEU A 189 -6.65 -3.26 -21.42
CA LEU A 189 -5.61 -4.20 -21.87
C LEU A 189 -5.45 -4.23 -23.40
N GLU A 190 -6.53 -3.97 -24.14
CA GLU A 190 -6.55 -3.96 -25.60
C GLU A 190 -6.08 -2.62 -26.22
N LEU A 191 -5.89 -1.57 -25.42
CA LEU A 191 -5.40 -0.27 -25.91
C LEU A 191 -4.05 -0.41 -26.61
N LYS A 192 -3.92 0.20 -27.80
CA LYS A 192 -2.66 0.27 -28.54
C LYS A 192 -1.87 1.50 -28.13
N GLY A 193 -0.54 1.41 -28.13
CA GLY A 193 0.36 2.52 -27.80
C GLY A 193 1.03 2.36 -26.44
N PRO A 194 0.30 2.47 -25.31
CA PRO A 194 0.91 2.44 -23.99
C PRO A 194 1.59 1.11 -23.67
N LYS A 195 2.73 1.19 -22.99
CA LYS A 195 3.34 0.03 -22.32
C LYS A 195 2.45 -0.48 -21.20
N LYS A 196 2.40 -1.78 -20.96
CA LYS A 196 1.49 -2.38 -19.98
C LYS A 196 2.25 -3.27 -19.01
N ILE A 197 2.25 -2.87 -17.74
CA ILE A 197 2.78 -3.69 -16.64
C ILE A 197 1.61 -4.14 -15.77
N PHE A 198 1.60 -5.40 -15.37
CA PHE A 198 0.68 -5.92 -14.37
C PHE A 198 1.44 -6.30 -13.10
N VAL A 199 0.90 -5.94 -11.94
CA VAL A 199 1.44 -6.30 -10.63
C VAL A 199 0.38 -7.09 -9.88
N SER A 200 0.66 -8.36 -9.59
CA SER A 200 -0.19 -9.21 -8.76
C SER A 200 0.29 -9.12 -7.31
N LEU A 201 -0.49 -8.48 -6.44
CA LEU A 201 -0.23 -8.40 -5.00
C LEU A 201 -0.62 -9.67 -4.25
N ARG A 202 -1.26 -10.61 -4.96
CA ARG A 202 -1.74 -11.90 -4.46
C ARG A 202 -1.23 -13.03 -5.34
N LEU A 203 -1.30 -14.25 -4.83
CA LEU A 203 -0.99 -15.45 -5.61
C LEU A 203 -1.99 -15.58 -6.76
N ALA A 204 -1.56 -16.12 -7.90
CA ALA A 204 -2.45 -16.42 -9.02
C ALA A 204 -3.68 -17.20 -8.54
N PRO A 205 -4.91 -16.68 -8.72
CA PRO A 205 -6.12 -17.35 -8.24
C PRO A 205 -6.28 -18.72 -8.91
N PRO A 206 -6.72 -19.80 -8.24
CA PRO A 206 -7.03 -21.04 -8.95
C PRO A 206 -8.17 -20.83 -9.97
N LYS A 207 -8.30 -21.74 -10.95
CA LYS A 207 -9.41 -21.69 -11.92
C LYS A 207 -10.75 -21.68 -11.19
N GLY A 208 -11.66 -20.80 -11.57
CA GLY A 208 -12.99 -20.65 -10.94
C GLY A 208 -13.02 -19.72 -9.72
N ALA A 209 -11.87 -19.28 -9.20
CA ALA A 209 -11.84 -18.38 -8.03
C ALA A 209 -12.01 -16.90 -8.40
N SER A 210 -11.83 -16.53 -9.67
CA SER A 210 -12.00 -15.16 -10.14
C SER A 210 -12.38 -15.14 -11.61
N ALA A 211 -13.57 -14.61 -11.92
CA ALA A 211 -14.07 -14.46 -13.28
C ALA A 211 -13.09 -13.64 -14.16
N ALA A 212 -12.44 -12.64 -13.58
CA ALA A 212 -11.45 -11.83 -14.27
C ALA A 212 -10.19 -12.63 -14.63
N SER A 213 -9.63 -13.36 -13.67
CA SER A 213 -8.48 -14.25 -13.91
C SER A 213 -8.82 -15.33 -14.95
N ASP A 214 -10.01 -15.93 -14.87
CA ASP A 214 -10.44 -16.95 -15.81
C ASP A 214 -10.63 -16.38 -17.23
N LEU A 215 -11.19 -15.17 -17.36
CA LEU A 215 -11.32 -14.50 -18.66
C LEU A 215 -9.95 -14.15 -19.26
N VAL A 216 -9.02 -13.64 -18.45
CA VAL A 216 -7.64 -13.38 -18.88
C VAL A 216 -6.96 -14.66 -19.36
N ALA A 217 -7.14 -15.77 -18.64
CA ALA A 217 -6.60 -17.06 -19.03
C ALA A 217 -7.23 -17.58 -20.33
N TYR A 218 -8.56 -17.52 -20.44
CA TYR A 218 -9.31 -18.00 -21.59
C TYR A 218 -8.93 -17.25 -22.88
N ARG A 219 -8.84 -15.92 -22.82
CA ARG A 219 -8.49 -15.07 -23.97
C ARG A 219 -6.99 -14.80 -24.12
N LYS A 220 -6.17 -15.27 -23.18
CA LYS A 220 -4.72 -14.97 -23.11
C LYS A 220 -4.42 -13.47 -23.17
N LEU A 221 -5.23 -12.66 -22.46
CA LEU A 221 -5.16 -11.19 -22.54
C LEU A 221 -3.80 -10.64 -22.09
N PHE A 222 -3.05 -11.36 -21.27
CA PHE A 222 -1.75 -10.91 -20.81
C PHE A 222 -0.60 -11.15 -21.81
N ARG A 223 -0.89 -11.74 -22.99
CA ARG A 223 0.11 -11.88 -24.07
C ARG A 223 0.69 -10.53 -24.52
N GLY A 224 -0.12 -9.47 -24.43
CA GLY A 224 0.25 -8.10 -24.79
C GLY A 224 0.98 -7.31 -23.70
N LEU A 225 1.12 -7.84 -22.48
CA LEU A 225 1.85 -7.15 -21.41
C LEU A 225 3.33 -7.03 -21.73
N ASP A 226 3.96 -5.97 -21.25
CA ASP A 226 5.41 -5.76 -21.26
C ASP A 226 6.10 -6.36 -20.03
N GLY A 227 5.34 -6.61 -18.96
CA GLY A 227 5.83 -7.22 -17.74
C GLY A 227 4.70 -7.65 -16.81
N LEU A 228 4.91 -8.75 -16.09
CA LEU A 228 4.06 -9.26 -15.03
C LEU A 228 4.91 -9.46 -13.78
N PHE A 229 4.66 -8.67 -12.74
CA PHE A 229 5.22 -8.86 -11.41
C PHE A 229 4.31 -9.82 -10.62
N MET A 230 4.90 -10.93 -10.17
CA MET A 230 4.23 -11.99 -9.41
C MET A 230 5.02 -12.32 -8.15
N LEU A 231 4.33 -12.88 -7.16
CA LEU A 231 4.95 -13.28 -5.90
C LEU A 231 6.01 -14.37 -6.12
N GLU A 232 7.02 -14.37 -5.26
CA GLU A 232 8.21 -15.22 -5.27
C GLU A 232 7.88 -16.72 -5.28
N HIS A 233 6.80 -17.10 -4.60
CA HIS A 233 6.31 -18.47 -4.51
C HIS A 233 5.23 -18.81 -5.54
N ASP A 234 4.87 -17.88 -6.41
CA ASP A 234 4.01 -18.20 -7.54
C ASP A 234 4.78 -19.03 -8.58
N THR A 235 4.06 -19.92 -9.28
CA THR A 235 4.67 -20.81 -10.26
C THR A 235 4.58 -20.20 -11.66
N ALA A 236 5.62 -20.43 -12.47
CA ALA A 236 5.58 -20.06 -13.88
C ALA A 236 4.40 -20.75 -14.59
N ALA A 237 4.06 -21.99 -14.21
CA ALA A 237 2.93 -22.73 -14.75
C ALA A 237 1.57 -22.06 -14.43
N ALA A 238 1.36 -21.60 -13.19
CA ALA A 238 0.13 -20.92 -12.79
C ALA A 238 -0.09 -19.61 -13.56
N ASN A 239 1.01 -18.92 -13.94
CA ASN A 239 0.95 -17.66 -14.68
C ASN A 239 1.01 -17.84 -16.20
N ALA A 240 1.61 -18.93 -16.71
CA ALA A 240 1.71 -19.21 -18.14
C ALA A 240 0.34 -19.31 -18.83
N ARG A 241 -0.69 -19.75 -18.10
CA ARG A 241 -2.07 -19.83 -18.62
C ARG A 241 -2.64 -18.47 -19.05
N TYR A 242 -2.12 -17.35 -18.53
CA TYR A 242 -2.53 -16.01 -18.93
C TYR A 242 -1.90 -15.55 -20.26
N GLY A 243 -0.96 -16.33 -20.81
CA GLY A 243 -0.29 -16.03 -22.07
C GLY A 243 0.94 -15.13 -21.95
N VAL A 244 1.44 -14.86 -20.74
CA VAL A 244 2.64 -14.04 -20.53
C VAL A 244 3.90 -14.82 -20.93
N PRO A 245 4.76 -14.27 -21.81
CA PRO A 245 6.05 -14.88 -22.11
C PRO A 245 6.96 -14.94 -20.86
N ALA A 246 7.68 -16.05 -20.66
CA ALA A 246 8.53 -16.25 -19.48
C ALA A 246 9.53 -15.10 -19.23
N ARG A 247 10.10 -14.51 -20.30
CA ARG A 247 11.03 -13.37 -20.22
C ARG A 247 10.41 -12.07 -19.67
N LYS A 248 9.08 -12.02 -19.55
CA LYS A 248 8.31 -10.88 -19.03
C LYS A 248 7.76 -11.15 -17.62
N LEU A 249 8.13 -12.28 -17.01
CA LEU A 249 7.75 -12.63 -15.65
C LEU A 249 8.82 -12.14 -14.67
N PHE A 250 8.42 -11.33 -13.69
CA PHE A 250 9.29 -10.79 -12.66
C PHE A 250 8.79 -11.25 -11.30
N LYS A 251 9.65 -11.92 -10.54
CA LYS A 251 9.32 -12.32 -9.16
C LYS A 251 9.69 -11.21 -8.18
N TYR A 252 8.87 -11.05 -7.15
CA TYR A 252 9.19 -10.18 -6.02
C TYR A 252 8.70 -10.80 -4.72
N MET A 253 9.33 -10.43 -3.60
CA MET A 253 8.97 -10.91 -2.28
C MET A 253 7.65 -10.29 -1.81
N PHE A 254 6.76 -11.07 -1.19
CA PHE A 254 5.55 -10.53 -0.59
C PHE A 254 5.90 -9.34 0.32
N SER A 255 5.26 -8.20 0.05
CA SER A 255 5.65 -6.92 0.62
C SER A 255 4.45 -6.21 1.23
N VAL A 256 4.71 -5.21 2.08
CA VAL A 256 3.69 -4.32 2.66
C VAL A 256 4.11 -2.86 2.54
N ASN A 257 3.17 -1.94 2.76
CA ASN A 257 3.51 -0.52 2.93
C ASN A 257 4.05 -0.31 4.35
N THR A 258 5.37 -0.22 4.50
CA THR A 258 6.05 -0.15 5.81
C THR A 258 5.91 1.20 6.51
N ASP A 259 5.46 2.23 5.79
CA ASP A 259 5.18 3.55 6.34
C ASP A 259 3.78 3.54 6.98
N TYR A 260 2.79 2.95 6.31
CA TYR A 260 1.49 2.67 6.93
C TYR A 260 1.64 1.72 8.12
N TYR A 261 2.41 0.64 8.00
CA TYR A 261 2.71 -0.26 9.12
C TYR A 261 3.95 0.16 9.93
N ALA A 262 4.17 1.47 10.13
CA ALA A 262 5.19 1.96 11.05
C ALA A 262 4.77 1.76 12.52
N PRO A 263 5.72 1.52 13.45
CA PRO A 263 5.44 1.41 14.88
C PRO A 263 4.60 2.58 15.39
N LEU A 264 3.55 2.25 16.14
CA LEU A 264 2.73 3.25 16.81
C LEU A 264 3.33 3.60 18.18
N LYS A 265 3.07 4.82 18.66
CA LYS A 265 3.47 5.25 19.99
C LYS A 265 2.63 4.53 21.05
N GLY A 266 3.25 4.23 22.20
CA GLY A 266 2.60 3.60 23.35
C GLY A 266 3.27 2.28 23.72
N ASP A 267 3.14 1.91 24.99
CA ASP A 267 3.64 0.63 25.45
C ASP A 267 2.73 -0.53 25.03
N PRO A 268 3.30 -1.71 24.73
CA PRO A 268 2.49 -2.90 24.46
C PRO A 268 1.58 -3.26 25.64
N LEU A 269 0.33 -3.57 25.32
CA LEU A 269 -0.65 -4.12 26.25
C LEU A 269 -0.41 -5.62 26.47
N PRO A 270 -0.76 -6.17 27.64
CA PRO A 270 -0.44 -7.54 28.04
C PRO A 270 -1.39 -8.58 27.40
N TYR A 271 -1.44 -8.62 26.06
CA TYR A 271 -2.19 -9.62 25.30
C TYR A 271 -1.44 -10.07 24.05
N LEU A 272 -1.80 -11.27 23.57
CA LEU A 272 -1.35 -11.82 22.30
C LEU A 272 -2.39 -11.51 21.22
N VAL A 273 -1.93 -11.31 19.98
CA VAL A 273 -2.81 -11.23 18.80
C VAL A 273 -2.53 -12.37 17.86
N SER A 274 -3.59 -12.92 17.27
CA SER A 274 -3.50 -13.80 16.11
C SER A 274 -4.49 -13.34 15.04
N ALA A 275 -4.10 -13.44 13.77
CA ALA A 275 -4.96 -13.01 12.68
C ALA A 275 -4.78 -13.87 11.42
N GLY A 276 -5.80 -13.88 10.57
CA GLY A 276 -5.83 -14.55 9.27
C GLY A 276 -6.98 -15.54 9.13
N THR A 277 -7.22 -16.03 7.92
CA THR A 277 -8.31 -16.99 7.65
C THR A 277 -7.76 -18.25 6.98
N ALA A 278 -6.95 -18.09 5.94
CA ALA A 278 -6.37 -19.22 5.23
C ALA A 278 -5.39 -20.01 6.11
N ALA A 279 -5.56 -21.33 6.15
CA ALA A 279 -4.63 -22.30 6.74
C ALA A 279 -4.24 -22.05 8.21
N ARG A 280 -5.06 -21.35 9.00
CA ARG A 280 -4.79 -21.11 10.42
C ARG A 280 -5.18 -22.31 11.27
N ASP A 281 -4.35 -22.61 12.27
CA ASP A 281 -4.64 -23.61 13.29
C ASP A 281 -5.00 -22.94 14.63
N TYR A 282 -6.19 -22.37 14.68
CA TYR A 282 -6.70 -21.74 15.90
C TYR A 282 -6.97 -22.75 17.00
N GLY A 283 -7.24 -24.02 16.68
CA GLY A 283 -7.40 -25.08 17.67
C GLY A 283 -6.13 -25.27 18.49
N ALA A 284 -5.00 -25.50 17.81
CA ALA A 284 -3.70 -25.63 18.46
C ALA A 284 -3.33 -24.40 19.30
N LEU A 285 -3.65 -23.19 18.82
CA LEU A 285 -3.41 -21.97 19.58
C LEU A 285 -4.27 -21.87 20.85
N LEU A 286 -5.57 -22.16 20.75
CA LEU A 286 -6.50 -22.15 21.88
C LEU A 286 -6.08 -23.16 22.95
N ASP A 287 -5.68 -24.36 22.54
CA ASP A 287 -5.15 -25.39 23.43
C ASP A 287 -3.84 -24.94 24.09
N ALA A 288 -2.94 -24.30 23.33
CA ALA A 288 -1.67 -23.83 23.83
C ALA A 288 -1.83 -22.73 24.90
N VAL A 289 -2.82 -21.84 24.79
CA VAL A 289 -3.06 -20.76 25.76
C VAL A 289 -3.91 -21.16 26.97
N LYS A 290 -4.60 -22.31 26.91
CA LYS A 290 -5.50 -22.77 27.98
C LYS A 290 -4.79 -22.82 29.35
N GLY A 291 -5.34 -22.12 30.34
CA GLY A 291 -4.78 -22.08 31.70
C GLY A 291 -3.44 -21.33 31.85
N LEU A 292 -3.04 -20.50 30.86
CA LEU A 292 -1.88 -19.61 31.00
C LEU A 292 -2.23 -18.23 31.60
N GLY A 293 -3.52 -17.90 31.75
CA GLY A 293 -3.95 -16.58 32.24
C GLY A 293 -3.63 -15.42 31.28
N VAL A 294 -3.32 -15.72 30.02
CA VAL A 294 -3.01 -14.72 28.99
C VAL A 294 -4.27 -14.29 28.25
N LYS A 295 -4.35 -12.99 27.92
CA LYS A 295 -5.37 -12.44 27.03
C LYS A 295 -5.00 -12.71 25.57
N LEU A 296 -5.95 -13.19 24.77
CA LEU A 296 -5.74 -13.49 23.35
C LEU A 296 -6.84 -12.84 22.50
N ARG A 297 -6.44 -12.09 21.48
CA ARG A 297 -7.36 -11.50 20.49
C ARG A 297 -7.15 -12.17 19.14
N ILE A 298 -8.21 -12.73 18.57
CA ILE A 298 -8.20 -13.43 17.28
C ILE A 298 -9.00 -12.62 16.26
N TYR A 299 -8.38 -12.29 15.13
CA TYR A 299 -9.04 -11.66 13.98
C TYR A 299 -9.14 -12.64 12.81
N THR A 300 -10.35 -13.14 12.56
CA THR A 300 -10.58 -14.12 11.50
C THR A 300 -12.01 -14.08 10.98
N ASP A 301 -12.18 -14.43 9.71
CA ASP A 301 -13.50 -14.68 9.11
C ASP A 301 -13.93 -16.16 9.21
N LEU A 302 -13.13 -17.02 9.86
CA LEU A 302 -13.56 -18.37 10.19
C LEU A 302 -14.58 -18.35 11.33
N ASP A 303 -15.58 -19.22 11.25
CA ASP A 303 -16.49 -19.44 12.38
C ASP A 303 -15.77 -20.23 13.48
N LEU A 304 -15.27 -19.50 14.48
CA LEU A 304 -14.68 -20.09 15.68
C LEU A 304 -15.73 -20.08 16.79
N LYS A 305 -16.08 -21.27 17.28
CA LYS A 305 -16.86 -21.38 18.52
C LYS A 305 -16.10 -20.65 19.61
N GLN A 306 -16.72 -19.64 20.22
CA GLN A 306 -16.10 -18.93 21.33
C GLN A 306 -15.70 -19.94 22.41
N PRO A 307 -14.44 -19.92 22.88
CA PRO A 307 -14.01 -20.85 23.91
C PRO A 307 -14.90 -20.69 25.14
N LYS A 308 -15.53 -21.78 25.59
CA LYS A 308 -16.27 -21.76 26.86
C LYS A 308 -15.29 -21.38 27.98
N ALA A 309 -15.72 -20.48 28.86
CA ALA A 309 -14.94 -19.89 29.94
C ALA A 309 -14.05 -20.95 30.65
N GLY A 310 -12.73 -20.86 30.43
CA GLY A 310 -11.77 -21.89 30.80
C GLY A 310 -10.34 -21.38 31.01
N GLY A 311 -10.20 -20.13 31.47
CA GLY A 311 -8.96 -19.56 31.99
C GLY A 311 -8.09 -18.73 31.03
N ALA A 312 -8.46 -18.61 29.76
CA ALA A 312 -7.90 -17.60 28.85
C ALA A 312 -9.02 -16.61 28.47
N ASP A 313 -8.73 -15.30 28.55
CA ASP A 313 -9.62 -14.23 28.12
C ASP A 313 -9.44 -14.08 26.59
N VAL A 314 -10.26 -14.82 25.83
CA VAL A 314 -10.18 -14.91 24.37
C VAL A 314 -11.30 -14.10 23.74
N ALA A 315 -10.93 -13.10 22.93
CA ALA A 315 -11.86 -12.35 22.10
C ALA A 315 -11.67 -12.72 20.62
N VAL A 316 -12.76 -12.97 19.90
CA VAL A 316 -12.76 -13.24 18.46
C VAL A 316 -13.50 -12.12 17.74
N SER A 317 -12.90 -11.57 16.69
CA SER A 317 -13.45 -10.50 15.86
C SER A 317 -13.29 -10.83 14.38
N ARG A 318 -14.18 -10.29 13.53
CA ARG A 318 -14.06 -10.44 12.08
C ARG A 318 -12.82 -9.72 11.56
N LEU A 319 -12.15 -10.35 10.60
CA LEU A 319 -10.97 -9.78 9.94
C LEU A 319 -11.41 -8.82 8.82
N SER A 320 -12.39 -9.22 8.01
CA SER A 320 -12.91 -8.44 6.90
C SER A 320 -13.43 -7.07 7.36
N GLY A 321 -13.01 -6.00 6.68
CA GLY A 321 -13.49 -4.64 6.94
C GLY A 321 -12.82 -3.91 8.12
N ASN A 322 -11.93 -4.57 8.86
CA ASN A 322 -11.35 -4.05 10.10
C ASN A 322 -9.84 -3.78 10.04
N HIS A 323 -9.29 -3.39 8.87
CA HIS A 323 -7.84 -3.25 8.69
C HIS A 323 -7.17 -2.23 9.63
N GLU A 324 -7.82 -1.09 9.89
CA GLU A 324 -7.27 -0.08 10.81
C GLU A 324 -7.30 -0.56 12.26
N LEU A 325 -8.40 -1.20 12.68
CA LEU A 325 -8.47 -1.84 13.99
C LEU A 325 -7.40 -2.92 14.13
N LEU A 326 -7.25 -3.80 13.13
CA LEU A 326 -6.22 -4.82 13.11
C LEU A 326 -4.82 -4.22 13.24
N ARG A 327 -4.52 -3.13 12.53
CA ARG A 327 -3.24 -2.43 12.66
C ARG A 327 -3.00 -1.96 14.10
N GLN A 328 -4.00 -1.31 14.71
CA GLN A 328 -3.92 -0.82 16.09
C GLN A 328 -3.71 -1.97 17.08
N GLU A 329 -4.41 -3.08 16.87
CA GLU A 329 -4.36 -4.28 17.72
C GLU A 329 -3.01 -5.00 17.61
N LEU A 330 -2.50 -5.18 16.39
CA LEU A 330 -1.14 -5.66 16.17
C LEU A 330 -0.11 -4.73 16.82
N ALA A 331 -0.28 -3.41 16.68
CA ALA A 331 0.64 -2.42 17.22
C ALA A 331 0.59 -2.29 18.76
N ALA A 332 -0.53 -2.63 19.39
CA ALA A 332 -0.66 -2.63 20.84
C ALA A 332 -0.37 -4.01 21.45
N ALA A 333 -0.35 -5.09 20.68
CA ALA A 333 -0.05 -6.43 21.17
C ALA A 333 1.33 -6.56 21.81
N GLN A 334 1.40 -7.42 22.82
CA GLN A 334 2.64 -7.89 23.43
C GLN A 334 3.49 -8.66 22.41
N ALA A 335 2.86 -9.60 21.70
CA ALA A 335 3.45 -10.38 20.62
C ALA A 335 2.35 -10.89 19.70
N VAL A 336 2.73 -11.27 18.48
CA VAL A 336 1.81 -11.78 17.47
C VAL A 336 2.10 -13.26 17.23
N VAL A 337 1.08 -14.11 17.37
CA VAL A 337 1.18 -15.56 17.18
C VAL A 337 0.40 -15.95 15.93
N ILE A 338 1.06 -16.61 14.98
CA ILE A 338 0.50 -16.97 13.68
C ILE A 338 0.58 -18.49 13.53
N PRO A 339 -0.44 -19.23 13.99
CA PRO A 339 -0.45 -20.67 13.91
C PRO A 339 -0.88 -21.13 12.51
N PHE A 340 -0.05 -21.90 11.83
CA PHE A 340 -0.48 -22.58 10.60
C PHE A 340 -0.79 -24.04 10.84
N LYS A 341 -1.73 -24.56 10.05
CA LYS A 341 -1.98 -26.00 9.96
C LYS A 341 -0.72 -26.72 9.45
N PRO A 342 -0.44 -27.94 9.94
CA PRO A 342 0.68 -28.74 9.44
C PRO A 342 0.66 -28.92 7.92
N ALA A 343 1.83 -29.06 7.32
CA ALA A 343 2.04 -29.28 5.88
C ALA A 343 1.56 -28.16 4.95
N VAL A 344 1.11 -27.01 5.48
CA VAL A 344 0.87 -25.81 4.68
C VAL A 344 2.11 -24.91 4.73
N SER A 345 2.66 -24.59 3.56
CA SER A 345 3.68 -23.56 3.40
C SER A 345 3.00 -22.25 2.96
N PRO A 346 2.75 -21.30 3.87
CA PRO A 346 2.12 -20.03 3.53
C PRO A 346 3.13 -19.13 2.81
N ALA A 347 3.22 -19.34 1.51
CA ALA A 347 4.03 -18.57 0.56
C ALA A 347 3.92 -17.04 0.73
N ALA A 348 2.75 -16.53 1.07
CA ALA A 348 2.53 -15.10 1.29
C ALA A 348 1.77 -14.89 2.60
N ASN A 349 2.34 -14.11 3.52
CA ASN A 349 1.76 -13.88 4.83
C ASN A 349 1.74 -12.40 5.20
N SER A 350 0.58 -11.78 4.96
CA SER A 350 0.32 -10.39 5.32
C SER A 350 0.47 -10.15 6.82
N ILE A 351 -0.10 -10.99 7.67
CA ILE A 351 -0.07 -10.80 9.14
C ILE A 351 1.36 -10.79 9.67
N LEU A 352 2.20 -11.71 9.19
CA LEU A 352 3.62 -11.77 9.57
C LEU A 352 4.33 -10.46 9.19
N THR A 353 4.22 -10.07 7.92
CA THR A 353 4.94 -8.91 7.39
C THR A 353 4.45 -7.60 8.02
N MET A 354 3.14 -7.47 8.26
CA MET A 354 2.55 -6.34 8.99
C MET A 354 3.05 -6.26 10.44
N ALA A 355 3.03 -7.38 11.17
CA ALA A 355 3.49 -7.42 12.56
C ALA A 355 4.98 -7.10 12.67
N MET A 356 5.81 -7.69 11.81
CA MET A 356 7.23 -7.41 11.75
C MET A 356 7.49 -5.95 11.36
N SER A 357 6.75 -5.38 10.39
CA SER A 357 6.84 -3.96 10.04
C SER A 357 6.52 -3.05 11.24
N LEU A 358 5.49 -3.39 12.02
CA LEU A 358 5.12 -2.68 13.25
C LEU A 358 6.14 -2.84 14.39
N GLY A 359 7.23 -3.58 14.17
CA GLY A 359 8.26 -3.84 15.17
C GLY A 359 7.81 -4.82 16.25
N LYS A 360 6.92 -5.77 15.91
CA LYS A 360 6.41 -6.76 16.86
C LYS A 360 7.16 -8.07 16.78
N VAL A 361 7.33 -8.69 17.94
CA VAL A 361 7.82 -10.06 18.03
C VAL A 361 6.74 -10.99 17.52
N VAL A 362 7.14 -11.87 16.60
CA VAL A 362 6.27 -12.84 15.94
C VAL A 362 6.64 -14.26 16.34
N LEU A 363 5.62 -15.11 16.49
CA LEU A 363 5.74 -16.55 16.67
C LEU A 363 4.95 -17.26 15.57
N THR A 364 5.58 -18.18 14.87
CA THR A 364 4.92 -18.98 13.84
C THR A 364 5.57 -20.37 13.74
N ASN A 365 4.99 -21.33 13.04
CA ASN A 365 5.69 -22.59 12.75
C ASN A 365 6.71 -22.40 11.64
N ARG A 366 7.73 -23.25 11.62
CA ARG A 366 8.80 -23.15 10.61
C ARG A 366 8.33 -23.72 9.27
N THR A 367 8.35 -22.88 8.25
CA THR A 367 8.23 -23.32 6.84
C THR A 367 9.35 -22.71 6.02
N GLU A 368 9.61 -23.26 4.83
CA GLU A 368 10.66 -22.75 3.94
C GLU A 368 10.44 -21.26 3.59
N ALA A 369 9.22 -20.90 3.20
CA ALA A 369 8.85 -19.52 2.88
C ALA A 369 9.06 -18.56 4.07
N LEU A 370 8.59 -18.95 5.27
CA LEU A 370 8.70 -18.07 6.44
C LEU A 370 10.15 -17.96 6.95
N ALA A 371 11.00 -18.94 6.68
CA ALA A 371 12.43 -18.91 7.04
C ALA A 371 13.23 -17.86 6.25
N GLU A 372 12.72 -17.36 5.12
CA GLU A 372 13.35 -16.26 4.38
C GLU A 372 13.28 -14.91 5.11
N LEU A 373 12.23 -14.74 5.94
CA LEU A 373 11.96 -13.53 6.73
C LEU A 373 12.29 -13.71 8.21
N VAL A 374 12.02 -14.87 8.80
CA VAL A 374 12.17 -15.11 10.24
C VAL A 374 13.41 -15.96 10.54
N LYS A 375 14.24 -15.45 11.44
CA LYS A 375 15.38 -16.10 12.06
C LYS A 375 15.10 -16.28 13.56
N ASP A 376 14.96 -17.53 13.99
CA ASP A 376 14.58 -17.89 15.37
C ASP A 376 15.47 -17.20 16.42
N GLY A 377 14.85 -16.54 17.39
CA GLY A 377 15.51 -15.82 18.47
C GLY A 377 16.19 -14.49 18.08
N VAL A 378 16.23 -14.16 16.79
CA VAL A 378 16.87 -12.94 16.25
C VAL A 378 15.83 -11.86 15.95
N ASN A 379 14.87 -12.16 15.09
CA ASN A 379 13.84 -11.22 14.62
C ASN A 379 12.42 -11.82 14.69
N GLY A 380 12.27 -12.94 15.40
CA GLY A 380 11.03 -13.69 15.58
C GLY A 380 11.34 -15.07 16.18
N PHE A 381 10.31 -15.90 16.33
CA PHE A 381 10.44 -17.24 16.86
C PHE A 381 9.70 -18.27 16.03
N PHE A 382 10.25 -19.48 15.98
CA PHE A 382 9.58 -20.67 15.48
C PHE A 382 9.15 -21.60 16.61
N TYR A 383 8.01 -22.26 16.42
CA TYR A 383 7.66 -23.50 17.12
C TYR A 383 7.65 -24.69 16.14
N ASP A 384 7.80 -25.89 16.67
CA ASP A 384 7.71 -27.15 15.91
C ASP A 384 6.35 -27.82 16.13
N GLU A 385 5.52 -27.85 15.09
CA GLU A 385 4.20 -28.50 15.13
C GLU A 385 4.27 -30.03 15.34
N LYS A 386 5.43 -30.66 15.09
CA LYS A 386 5.63 -32.10 15.30
C LYS A 386 5.96 -32.43 16.75
N VAL A 387 6.27 -31.43 17.57
CA VAL A 387 6.61 -31.61 18.99
C VAL A 387 5.41 -31.20 19.86
N PRO A 388 4.71 -32.15 20.50
CA PRO A 388 3.57 -31.85 21.34
C PRO A 388 3.90 -30.81 22.42
N GLY A 389 3.09 -29.75 22.49
CA GLY A 389 3.24 -28.69 23.48
C GLY A 389 4.32 -27.65 23.18
N ASP A 390 5.05 -27.73 22.07
CA ASP A 390 6.11 -26.75 21.76
C ASP A 390 5.55 -25.34 21.54
N LEU A 391 4.39 -25.20 20.89
CA LEU A 391 3.69 -23.92 20.78
C LEU A 391 3.43 -23.29 22.17
N ARG A 392 2.93 -24.07 23.13
CA ARG A 392 2.71 -23.61 24.52
C ARG A 392 4.02 -23.19 25.18
N LYS A 393 5.08 -23.98 25.01
CA LYS A 393 6.41 -23.70 25.55
C LYS A 393 6.95 -22.37 24.98
N LYS A 394 6.86 -22.17 23.67
CA LYS A 394 7.30 -20.93 22.99
C LYS A 394 6.47 -19.72 23.39
N ILE A 395 5.15 -19.87 23.57
CA ILE A 395 4.30 -18.81 24.14
C ILE A 395 4.77 -18.42 25.55
N ARG A 396 5.03 -19.39 26.44
CA ARG A 396 5.57 -19.08 27.79
C ARG A 396 6.92 -18.36 27.73
N GLN A 397 7.81 -18.76 26.83
CA GLN A 397 9.09 -18.09 26.62
C GLN A 397 8.89 -16.64 26.17
N LEU A 398 7.96 -16.38 25.24
CA LEU A 398 7.64 -15.02 24.79
C LEU A 398 7.06 -14.15 25.90
N LEU A 399 6.15 -14.70 26.71
CA LEU A 399 5.55 -13.98 27.83
C LEU A 399 6.58 -13.65 28.91
N ALA A 400 7.61 -14.49 29.08
CA ALA A 400 8.72 -14.27 30.00
C ALA A 400 9.80 -13.30 29.47
N LEU A 401 9.75 -12.87 28.20
CA LEU A 401 10.72 -11.91 27.68
C LEU A 401 10.58 -10.56 28.38
N LYS A 402 11.70 -10.05 28.89
CA LYS A 402 11.82 -8.65 29.34
C LYS A 402 11.55 -7.69 28.18
N LYS A 403 11.05 -6.49 28.50
CA LYS A 403 10.66 -5.47 27.51
C LYS A 403 11.81 -5.15 26.57
N GLU A 404 13.02 -4.96 27.08
CA GLU A 404 14.20 -4.58 26.29
C GLU A 404 14.55 -5.64 25.26
N ARG A 405 14.47 -6.93 25.64
CA ARG A 405 14.75 -8.03 24.71
C ARG A 405 13.66 -8.14 23.64
N ARG A 406 12.41 -7.90 24.01
CA ARG A 406 11.27 -7.91 23.09
C ARG A 406 11.38 -6.77 22.07
N ASP A 407 11.68 -5.56 22.53
CA ASP A 407 11.87 -4.39 21.68
C ASP A 407 13.05 -4.58 20.72
N LEU A 408 14.16 -5.19 21.19
CA LEU A 408 15.30 -5.53 20.33
C LEU A 408 14.92 -6.51 19.20
N ILE A 409 14.22 -7.60 19.54
CA ILE A 409 13.79 -8.59 18.54
C ILE A 409 12.79 -7.96 17.56
N GLY A 410 11.85 -7.16 18.07
CA GLY A 410 10.89 -6.41 17.26
C GLY A 410 11.55 -5.41 16.31
N GLY A 411 12.55 -4.67 16.78
CA GLY A 411 13.35 -3.77 15.94
C GLY A 411 14.02 -4.49 14.78
N ARG A 412 14.66 -5.63 15.05
CA ARG A 412 15.27 -6.50 14.02
C ARG A 412 14.24 -7.05 13.04
N ALA A 413 13.03 -7.34 13.50
CA ALA A 413 11.92 -7.76 12.64
C ALA A 413 11.55 -6.65 11.65
N ARG A 414 11.44 -5.42 12.13
CA ARG A 414 11.17 -4.25 11.28
C ARG A 414 12.30 -3.98 10.28
N GLU A 415 13.55 -4.02 10.73
CA GLU A 415 14.72 -3.89 9.85
C GLU A 415 14.68 -4.90 8.69
N THR A 416 14.30 -6.15 9.00
CA THR A 416 14.20 -7.21 7.99
C THR A 416 13.14 -6.88 6.94
N VAL A 417 11.95 -6.43 7.36
CA VAL A 417 10.87 -6.09 6.42
C VAL A 417 11.20 -4.85 5.61
N LEU A 418 11.78 -3.82 6.22
CA LEU A 418 12.22 -2.61 5.49
C LEU A 418 13.24 -2.95 4.40
N ALA A 419 14.10 -3.93 4.64
CA ALA A 419 15.14 -4.33 3.68
C ALA A 419 14.61 -5.25 2.57
N LYS A 420 13.63 -6.12 2.86
CA LYS A 420 13.26 -7.23 1.95
C LYS A 420 11.82 -7.17 1.41
N ALA A 421 10.90 -6.55 2.12
CA ALA A 421 9.46 -6.72 1.95
C ALA A 421 8.70 -5.38 2.02
N ASP A 422 9.26 -4.34 1.40
CA ASP A 422 8.70 -2.99 1.34
C ASP A 422 8.17 -2.68 -0.06
N TYR A 423 6.92 -2.20 -0.15
CA TYR A 423 6.32 -1.72 -1.40
C TYR A 423 7.15 -0.67 -2.14
N ARG A 424 8.01 0.11 -1.46
CA ARG A 424 8.91 1.07 -2.13
C ARG A 424 9.92 0.36 -3.04
N ASP A 425 10.36 -0.84 -2.66
CA ASP A 425 11.23 -1.66 -3.52
C ASP A 425 10.48 -2.13 -4.77
N LEU A 426 9.26 -2.65 -4.59
CA LEU A 426 8.40 -3.07 -5.68
C LEU A 426 8.06 -1.91 -6.63
N ALA A 427 7.65 -0.77 -6.12
CA ALA A 427 7.34 0.42 -6.92
C ALA A 427 8.56 0.89 -7.75
N ARG A 428 9.77 0.80 -7.18
CA ARG A 428 11.01 1.11 -7.89
C ARG A 428 11.27 0.13 -9.03
N LYS A 429 11.11 -1.17 -8.80
CA LYS A 429 11.29 -2.23 -9.82
C LYS A 429 10.26 -2.11 -10.95
N VAL A 430 9.00 -1.87 -10.61
CA VAL A 430 7.91 -1.64 -11.57
C VAL A 430 8.21 -0.41 -12.44
N HIS A 431 8.59 0.71 -11.84
CA HIS A 431 8.97 1.90 -12.59
C HIS A 431 10.19 1.66 -13.49
N ALA A 432 11.20 0.93 -13.01
CA ALA A 432 12.35 0.57 -13.85
C ALA A 432 11.94 -0.28 -15.08
N ALA A 433 10.97 -1.19 -14.91
CA ALA A 433 10.40 -1.98 -16.00
C ALA A 433 9.62 -1.13 -17.01
N LEU A 434 8.80 -0.16 -16.54
CA LEU A 434 8.09 0.79 -17.42
C LEU A 434 9.06 1.54 -18.35
N ARG A 435 10.23 1.94 -17.82
CA ARG A 435 11.29 2.63 -18.59
C ARG A 435 12.15 1.72 -19.47
N GLY A 436 11.85 0.42 -19.55
CA GLY A 436 12.62 -0.55 -20.33
C GLY A 436 14.03 -0.81 -19.76
N LYS A 437 14.25 -0.52 -18.48
CA LYS A 437 15.51 -0.77 -17.76
C LYS A 437 15.26 -1.72 -16.58
N PRO A 438 14.80 -2.97 -16.78
CA PRO A 438 14.67 -3.91 -15.68
C PRO A 438 16.08 -4.23 -15.16
N ARG A 439 16.51 -3.56 -14.08
CA ARG A 439 17.54 -4.09 -13.19
C ARG A 439 16.80 -4.86 -12.10
N LEU A 440 16.88 -6.18 -12.17
CA LEU A 440 16.32 -7.10 -11.18
C LEU A 440 17.10 -7.01 -9.87
#